data_AF-A0A2V9XQY6-F1
#
_entry.id   AF-A0A2V9XQY6-F1
#
_cell.length_a   1.000
_cell.length_b   1.000
_cell.length_c   1.000
_cell.angle_alpha   90.00
_cell.angle_beta   90.00
_cell.angle_gamma   90.00
#
_symmetry.space_group_name_H-M   'P 1'
#
loop_
_entity.id
_entity.type
_entity.pdbx_description
1 polymer ?
#
loop_
_entity_poly.entity_id
_entity_poly.type
_entity_poly.pdbx_seq_one_letter_code
_entity_poly.pdbx_strand_id
1 'polypeptide(L)'
;AMLCYVTPKEHLGLPNEKDVKDGIIAYKISAHAADIARGRPGARDRDDALSYARYKFDWEKQFALSLDPETARAMHDETLPDDYYKEAAFCSMCGPKFCSMNYSSKVDEYNKLVTLK
;
A
#
# COMPACT_ATOMS: atom_id res chain seq x y z
N ALA A 1 6.92 20.43 15.94
CA ALA A 1 6.26 19.57 16.95
C ALA A 1 6.64 18.11 16.67
N MET A 2 6.55 17.23 17.67
CA MET A 2 7.03 15.85 17.63
C MET A 2 6.02 14.92 18.30
N LEU A 3 5.88 13.69 17.80
CA LEU A 3 5.11 12.60 18.43
C LEU A 3 6.10 11.57 18.99
N CYS A 4 6.06 11.31 20.30
CA CYS A 4 6.80 10.18 20.88
C CYS A 4 5.99 8.90 20.63
N TYR A 5 6.61 7.89 20.04
CA TYR A 5 5.94 6.63 19.73
C TYR A 5 5.65 5.80 20.98
N VAL A 6 4.64 4.93 20.89
CA VAL A 6 4.24 3.98 21.93
C VAL A 6 4.30 2.59 21.31
N THR A 7 4.97 1.65 21.98
CA THR A 7 5.10 0.27 21.49
C THR A 7 3.90 -0.58 21.92
N PRO A 8 3.64 -1.72 21.26
CA PRO A 8 2.61 -2.67 21.73
C PRO A 8 2.80 -3.16 23.17
N LYS A 9 4.03 -3.11 23.70
CA LYS A 9 4.37 -3.53 25.07
C LYS A 9 4.31 -2.42 26.12
N GLU A 10 3.87 -1.23 25.75
CA GLU A 10 3.71 -0.14 26.72
C GLU A 10 2.85 -0.60 27.91
N HIS A 11 3.31 -0.30 29.13
CA HIS A 11 2.73 -0.78 30.40
C HIS A 11 2.77 -2.31 30.65
N LEU A 12 3.42 -3.10 29.79
CA LEU A 12 3.50 -4.56 29.90
C LEU A 12 4.94 -5.07 30.08
N GLY A 13 5.94 -4.41 29.50
CA GLY A 13 7.35 -4.80 29.66
C GLY A 13 8.27 -4.12 28.64
N LEU A 14 9.53 -4.56 28.59
CA LEU A 14 10.50 -4.01 27.63
C LEU A 14 10.20 -4.50 26.19
N PRO A 15 10.22 -3.59 25.20
CA PRO A 15 9.99 -3.95 23.80
C PRO A 15 11.14 -4.79 23.24
N ASN A 16 10.80 -5.75 22.38
CA ASN A 16 11.77 -6.41 21.51
C ASN A 16 11.86 -5.67 20.16
N GLU A 17 12.68 -6.17 19.24
CA GLU A 17 12.88 -5.57 17.92
C GLU A 17 11.58 -5.40 17.12
N LYS A 18 10.69 -6.41 17.16
CA LYS A 18 9.39 -6.34 16.48
C LYS A 18 8.50 -5.25 17.09
N ASP A 19 8.42 -5.17 18.42
CA ASP A 19 7.62 -4.16 19.13
C ASP A 19 8.08 -2.74 18.78
N VAL A 20 9.39 -2.55 18.64
CA VAL A 20 9.99 -1.28 18.19
C VAL A 20 9.58 -0.97 16.75
N LYS A 21 9.74 -1.92 15.81
CA LYS A 21 9.35 -1.75 14.41
C LYS A 21 7.87 -1.39 14.28
N ASP A 22 6.99 -2.15 14.93
CA ASP A 22 5.53 -1.94 14.89
C ASP A 22 5.16 -0.52 15.38
N GLY A 23 5.73 -0.10 16.51
CA GLY A 23 5.49 1.24 17.07
C GLY A 23 5.97 2.37 16.15
N ILE A 24 7.15 2.22 15.53
CA ILE A 24 7.67 3.19 14.56
C ILE A 24 6.77 3.29 13.34
N ILE A 25 6.35 2.16 12.77
CA ILE A 25 5.47 2.15 11.58
C ILE A 25 4.12 2.79 11.92
N ALA A 26 3.51 2.44 13.06
CA ALA A 26 2.26 3.04 13.51
C ALA A 26 2.35 4.57 13.61
N TYR A 27 3.43 5.09 14.20
CA TYR A 27 3.61 6.54 14.35
C TYR A 27 4.02 7.24 13.05
N LYS A 28 4.72 6.56 12.13
CA LYS A 28 4.93 7.07 10.77
C LYS A 28 3.61 7.23 10.02
N ILE A 29 2.69 6.27 10.16
CA ILE A 29 1.32 6.38 9.61
C ILE A 29 0.60 7.57 10.24
N SER A 30 0.60 7.69 11.58
CA SER A 30 -0.07 8.80 12.27
C SER A 30 0.49 10.17 11.88
N ALA A 31 1.81 10.31 11.82
CA ALA A 31 2.45 11.56 11.43
C ALA A 31 2.11 11.93 9.98
N HIS A 32 2.16 10.97 9.06
CA HIS A 32 1.79 11.17 7.66
C HIS A 32 0.32 11.56 7.49
N ALA A 33 -0.59 10.87 8.19
CA ALA A 33 -2.00 11.20 8.19
C ALA A 33 -2.26 12.63 8.71
N ALA A 34 -1.55 13.05 9.76
CA ALA A 34 -1.62 14.42 10.26
C ALA A 34 -1.10 15.44 9.23
N ASP A 35 -0.06 15.10 8.47
CA ASP A 35 0.50 15.95 7.42
C ASP A 35 -0.48 16.16 6.27
N ILE A 36 -1.17 15.10 5.84
CA ILE A 36 -2.26 15.18 4.86
C ILE A 36 -3.42 16.03 5.41
N ALA A 37 -3.89 15.76 6.63
CA ALA A 37 -5.02 16.47 7.23
C ALA A 37 -4.75 17.97 7.38
N ARG A 38 -3.49 18.35 7.60
CA ARG A 38 -3.05 19.74 7.69
C ARG A 38 -2.81 20.40 6.34
N GLY A 39 -2.94 19.66 5.24
CA GLY A 39 -2.68 20.16 3.89
C GLY A 39 -1.22 20.54 3.66
N ARG A 40 -0.26 19.82 4.26
CA ARG A 40 1.16 20.09 4.00
C ARG A 40 1.48 19.86 2.50
N PRO A 41 2.19 20.81 1.84
CA PRO A 41 2.58 20.63 0.44
C PRO A 41 3.34 19.32 0.22
N GLY A 42 2.96 18.57 -0.81
CA GLY A 42 3.58 17.29 -1.18
C GLY A 42 3.25 16.10 -0.27
N ALA A 43 2.47 16.28 0.81
CA ALA A 43 2.15 15.19 1.73
C ALA A 43 1.32 14.08 1.09
N ARG A 44 0.59 14.37 0.00
CA ARG A 44 -0.22 13.37 -0.72
C ARG A 44 0.49 12.70 -1.88
N ASP A 45 1.66 13.20 -2.29
CA ASP A 45 2.32 12.75 -3.52
C ASP A 45 2.68 11.25 -3.46
N ARG A 46 3.13 10.77 -2.28
CA ARG A 46 3.41 9.34 -2.06
C ARG A 46 2.14 8.50 -2.15
N ASP A 47 1.03 8.97 -1.57
CA ASP A 47 -0.26 8.27 -1.54
C ASP A 47 -0.85 8.15 -2.93
N ASP A 48 -0.78 9.22 -3.71
CA ASP A 48 -1.26 9.26 -5.10
C ASP A 48 -0.37 8.36 -5.98
N ALA A 49 0.96 8.39 -5.81
CA ALA A 49 1.88 7.51 -6.52
C ALA A 49 1.67 6.02 -6.18
N LEU A 50 1.47 5.70 -4.90
CA LEU A 50 1.22 4.34 -4.43
C LEU A 50 -0.14 3.83 -4.93
N SER A 51 -1.17 4.67 -4.85
CA SER A 51 -2.51 4.34 -5.33
C SER A 51 -2.53 4.15 -6.85
N TYR A 52 -1.76 4.93 -7.60
CA TYR A 52 -1.62 4.76 -9.04
C TYR A 52 -0.89 3.46 -9.39
N ALA A 53 0.21 3.14 -8.68
CA ALA A 53 0.90 1.85 -8.84
C ALA A 53 -0.04 0.67 -8.56
N ARG A 54 -0.85 0.76 -7.49
CA ARG A 54 -1.87 -0.23 -7.14
C ARG A 54 -2.90 -0.43 -8.24
N TYR A 55 -3.45 0.67 -8.78
CA TYR A 55 -4.43 0.60 -9.87
C TYR A 55 -3.84 0.02 -11.15
N LYS A 56 -2.55 0.25 -11.41
CA LYS A 56 -1.81 -0.30 -12.56
C LYS A 56 -1.26 -1.70 -12.35
N PHE A 57 -1.46 -2.30 -11.17
CA PHE A 57 -0.89 -3.58 -10.79
C PHE A 57 0.65 -3.62 -10.89
N ASP A 58 1.29 -2.48 -10.68
CA ASP A 58 2.74 -2.37 -10.53
C ASP A 58 3.10 -2.73 -9.08
N TRP A 59 3.12 -4.04 -8.81
CA TRP A 59 3.33 -4.59 -7.46
C TRP A 59 4.66 -4.17 -6.86
N GLU A 60 5.73 -4.21 -7.64
CA GLU A 60 7.08 -3.81 -7.21
C GLU A 60 7.12 -2.35 -6.77
N LYS A 61 6.53 -1.45 -7.57
CA LYS A 61 6.45 -0.04 -7.19
C LYS A 61 5.51 0.19 -6.01
N GLN A 62 4.41 -0.55 -5.91
CA GLN A 62 3.51 -0.48 -4.75
C GLN A 62 4.25 -0.87 -3.45
N PHE A 63 5.05 -1.93 -3.48
CA PHE A 63 5.86 -2.33 -2.32
C PHE A 63 6.91 -1.27 -1.99
N ALA A 64 7.67 -0.81 -2.99
CA ALA A 64 8.73 0.18 -2.81
C ALA A 64 8.23 1.52 -2.24
N LEU A 65 6.99 1.93 -2.56
CA LEU A 65 6.37 3.15 -2.05
C LEU A 65 5.73 3.00 -0.67
N SER A 66 5.57 1.76 -0.17
CA SER A 66 4.99 1.51 1.15
C SER A 66 5.93 1.93 2.28
N LEU A 67 5.40 2.07 3.50
CA LEU A 67 6.20 2.39 4.69
C LEU A 67 7.08 1.22 5.17
N ASP A 68 6.73 0.00 4.76
CA ASP A 68 7.41 -1.25 5.13
C ASP A 68 7.37 -2.24 3.94
N PRO A 69 8.26 -2.05 2.93
CA PRO A 69 8.23 -2.82 1.69
C PRO A 69 8.36 -4.33 1.89
N GLU A 70 9.19 -4.75 2.86
CA GLU A 70 9.41 -6.16 3.17
C GLU A 70 8.14 -6.82 3.67
N THR A 71 7.43 -6.18 4.61
CA THR A 71 6.16 -6.72 5.12
C THR A 71 5.06 -6.69 4.07
N ALA A 72 4.96 -5.64 3.25
CA ALA A 72 3.98 -5.57 2.18
C ALA A 72 4.17 -6.70 1.14
N ARG A 73 5.43 -6.99 0.78
CA ARG A 73 5.78 -8.10 -0.11
C ARG A 73 5.48 -9.45 0.54
N ALA A 74 5.94 -9.67 1.77
CA ALA A 74 5.74 -10.92 2.49
C ALA A 74 4.24 -11.27 2.59
N MET A 75 3.38 -10.31 2.93
CA MET A 75 1.93 -10.51 3.02
C MET A 75 1.28 -10.88 1.68
N HIS A 76 1.76 -10.34 0.57
CA HIS A 76 1.30 -10.74 -0.76
C HIS A 76 1.75 -12.19 -1.06
N ASP A 77 3.02 -12.47 -0.79
CA ASP A 77 3.69 -13.71 -1.17
C ASP A 77 3.27 -14.91 -0.32
N GLU A 78 2.67 -14.68 0.85
CA GLU A 78 2.01 -15.71 1.68
C GLU A 78 1.00 -16.55 0.87
N THR A 79 0.37 -15.96 -0.16
CA THR A 79 -0.63 -16.63 -0.98
C THR A 79 -0.27 -16.71 -2.47
N LEU A 80 0.60 -15.83 -2.94
CA LEU A 80 1.01 -15.70 -4.34
C LEU A 80 2.55 -15.54 -4.44
N PRO A 81 3.32 -16.58 -4.08
CA PRO A 81 4.77 -16.47 -3.87
C PRO A 81 5.55 -16.30 -5.17
N ASP A 82 5.09 -16.88 -6.28
CA ASP A 82 5.83 -16.86 -7.54
C ASP A 82 5.95 -15.44 -8.11
N ASP A 83 7.11 -15.13 -8.69
CA ASP A 83 7.42 -13.81 -9.27
C ASP A 83 6.43 -13.40 -10.38
N TYR A 84 5.86 -14.37 -11.09
CA TYR A 84 4.82 -14.12 -12.10
C TYR A 84 3.60 -13.36 -11.54
N TYR A 85 3.26 -13.57 -10.25
CA TYR A 85 2.14 -12.86 -9.64
C TYR A 85 2.41 -11.36 -9.42
N LYS A 86 3.65 -10.90 -9.56
CA LYS A 86 3.99 -9.46 -9.53
C LYS A 86 3.67 -8.74 -10.83
N GLU A 87 3.27 -9.48 -11.86
CA GLU A 87 2.72 -8.96 -13.10
C GLU A 87 1.20 -9.18 -13.20
N ALA A 88 0.60 -9.85 -12.20
CA ALA A 88 -0.81 -10.23 -12.23
C ALA A 88 -1.73 -9.03 -11.95
N ALA A 89 -2.75 -8.87 -12.79
CA ALA A 89 -3.82 -7.90 -12.61
C ALA A 89 -4.88 -8.32 -11.57
N PHE A 90 -4.45 -8.97 -10.48
CA PHE A 90 -5.28 -9.39 -9.35
C PHE A 90 -4.41 -9.79 -8.15
N CYS A 91 -5.04 -9.92 -6.97
CA CYS A 91 -4.45 -10.59 -5.80
C CYS A 91 -5.36 -11.75 -5.34
N SER A 92 -4.91 -12.48 -4.32
CA SER A 92 -5.64 -13.64 -3.77
C SER A 92 -7.00 -13.28 -3.17
N MET A 93 -7.21 -12.02 -2.75
CA MET A 93 -8.47 -11.58 -2.12
C MET A 93 -9.69 -11.71 -3.05
N CYS A 94 -9.56 -11.36 -4.33
CA CYS A 94 -10.66 -11.43 -5.30
C CYS A 94 -10.39 -12.39 -6.45
N GLY A 95 -9.12 -12.75 -6.66
CA GLY A 95 -8.69 -13.58 -7.79
C GLY A 95 -8.86 -12.91 -9.16
N PRO A 96 -8.54 -13.64 -10.23
CA PRO A 96 -8.47 -13.09 -11.59
C PRO A 96 -9.82 -12.67 -12.16
N LYS A 97 -10.93 -13.24 -11.66
CA LYS A 97 -12.28 -13.06 -12.22
C LYS A 97 -13.10 -11.97 -11.54
N PHE A 98 -12.72 -11.50 -10.34
CA PHE A 98 -13.55 -10.60 -9.53
C PHE A 98 -12.79 -9.35 -9.03
N CYS A 99 -11.55 -9.12 -9.47
CA CYS A 99 -10.81 -7.92 -9.11
C CYS A 99 -11.48 -6.66 -9.68
N SER A 100 -11.92 -5.77 -8.80
CA SER A 100 -12.61 -4.52 -9.16
C SER A 100 -11.76 -3.60 -10.03
N MET A 101 -10.50 -3.37 -9.66
CA MET A 101 -9.59 -2.48 -10.40
C MET A 101 -9.33 -2.99 -11.82
N ASN A 102 -9.25 -4.31 -12.02
CA ASN A 102 -9.07 -4.91 -13.34
C ASN A 102 -10.30 -4.67 -14.22
N TYR A 103 -11.51 -4.85 -13.68
CA TYR A 103 -12.73 -4.50 -14.40
C TYR A 103 -12.82 -3.01 -14.72
N SER A 104 -12.49 -2.13 -13.76
CA SER A 104 -12.46 -0.69 -14.01
C SER A 104 -11.51 -0.34 -15.16
N SER A 105 -10.29 -0.91 -15.19
CA SER A 105 -9.33 -0.70 -16.28
C SER A 105 -9.88 -1.15 -17.63
N LYS A 106 -10.55 -2.31 -17.69
CA LYS A 106 -11.18 -2.82 -18.92
C LYS A 106 -12.33 -1.92 -19.40
N VAL A 107 -13.13 -1.40 -18.48
CA VAL A 107 -14.20 -0.45 -18.81
C VAL A 107 -13.61 0.85 -19.34
N ASP A 108 -12.54 1.36 -18.73
CA ASP A 108 -11.85 2.57 -19.20
C ASP A 108 -11.24 2.38 -20.60
N GLU A 109 -10.67 1.20 -20.89
CA GLU A 109 -10.19 0.85 -22.23
C GLU A 109 -11.33 0.78 -23.25
N TYR A 110 -12.44 0.11 -22.90
CA TYR A 110 -13.62 0.05 -23.76
C TYR A 110 -14.17 1.45 -24.07
N ASN A 111 -14.29 2.32 -23.06
CA ASN A 111 -14.78 3.68 -23.23
C ASN A 111 -13.91 4.47 -24.22
N LYS A 112 -12.58 4.37 -24.11
CA LYS A 112 -11.65 5.02 -25.07
C LYS A 112 -11.89 4.54 -26.50
N LEU A 113 -12.11 3.24 -26.70
CA LEU A 113 -12.36 2.68 -28.04
C LEU A 113 -13.68 3.19 -28.66
N VAL A 114 -14.70 3.44 -27.84
CA VAL A 114 -16.01 3.90 -28.32
C VAL A 114 -16.05 5.42 -28.49
N THR A 115 -15.38 6.20 -27.64
CA THR A 115 -15.35 7.68 -27.76
C THR A 115 -14.45 8.18 -28.89
N LEU A 116 -13.50 7.36 -29.36
CA LEU A 116 -12.64 7.68 -30.50
C LEU A 116 -13.26 7.31 -31.87
N LYS A 117 -14.47 6.74 -31.89
CA LYS A 117 -15.28 6.49 -33.10
C LYS A 117 -16.35 7.57 -33.26
#